data_AF-A0A0F9RBP6-F1
#
_entry.id   AF-A0A0F9RBP6-F1
#
_cell.length_a   1.000
_cell.length_b   1.000
_cell.length_c   1.000
_cell.angle_alpha   90.00
_cell.angle_beta   90.00
_cell.angle_gamma   90.00
#
_symmetry.space_group_name_H-M   'P 1'
#
loop_
_entity.id
_entity.type
_entity.pdbx_description
1 polymer ?
#
loop_
_entity_poly.entity_id
_entity_poly.type
_entity_poly.pdbx_seq_one_letter_code
_entity_poly.pdbx_strand_id
1 'polypeptide(L)' 'MDKTFEVRREDNCIWIRDMRKPGDWLTGDTVTHVVPEQAQELISALQEVLKQ' A
#
# COMPACT_ATOMS: atom_id res chain seq x y z
N MET A 1 20.18 -4.06 0.39
CA MET A 1 18.84 -4.54 0.05
C MET A 1 18.15 -3.41 -0.71
N ASP A 2 17.85 -3.61 -1.99
CA ASP A 2 17.03 -2.66 -2.74
C ASP A 2 15.60 -2.68 -2.19
N LYS A 3 15.07 -1.50 -1.88
CA LYS A 3 13.70 -1.37 -1.38
C LYS A 3 12.74 -1.58 -2.55
N THR A 4 11.86 -2.57 -2.45
CA THR A 4 10.84 -2.88 -3.47
C THR A 4 9.60 -2.00 -3.36
N PHE A 5 9.33 -1.45 -2.18
CA PHE A 5 8.18 -0.58 -1.93
C PHE A 5 8.59 0.68 -1.16
N GLU A 6 8.02 1.81 -1.54
CA GLU A 6 8.05 3.05 -0.75
C GLU A 6 6.66 3.28 -0.16
N VAL A 7 6.59 3.49 1.16
CA VAL A 7 5.34 3.68 1.89
C VAL A 7 5.35 5.05 2.56
N ARG A 8 4.30 5.84 2.32
CA ARG A 8 4.05 7.10 3.01
C ARG A 8 2.74 7.01 3.78
N ARG A 9 2.71 7.62 4.96
CA ARG A 9 1.54 7.63 5.84
C ARG A 9 1.09 9.06 6.02
N GLU A 10 -0.20 9.28 5.91
CA GLU A 10 -0.88 10.52 6.20
C GLU A 10 -1.98 10.23 7.24
N ASP A 11 -2.53 11.28 7.86
CA ASP A 11 -3.47 11.12 8.98
C ASP A 11 -4.68 10.25 8.63
N ASN A 12 -5.08 10.23 7.36
CA ASN A 12 -6.27 9.53 6.88
C ASN A 12 -5.98 8.49 5.80
N CYS A 13 -4.72 8.13 5.51
CA CYS A 13 -4.43 7.11 4.50
C CYS A 13 -2.97 6.64 4.48
N ILE A 14 -2.74 5.56 3.73
CA ILE A 14 -1.41 5.05 3.42
C ILE A 14 -1.24 5.05 1.90
N TRP A 15 -0.11 5.57 1.45
CA TRP A 15 0.30 5.53 0.06
C TRP A 15 1.41 4.52 -0.13
N ILE A 16 1.25 3.61 -1.09
CA ILE A 16 2.21 2.54 -1.39
C ILE A 16 2.64 2.66 -2.84
N ARG A 17 3.94 2.86 -3.08
CA ARG A 17 4.52 2.85 -4.43
C ARG A 17 5.35 1.61 -4.65
N ASP A 18 5.10 0.91 -5.74
CA ASP A 18 5.94 -0.22 -6.18
C ASP A 18 7.13 0.30 -6.98
N MET A 19 8.33 0.21 -6.41
CA MET A 19 9.58 0.70 -7.02
C MET A 19 10.06 -0.16 -8.19
N ARG A 20 9.48 -1.35 -8.38
CA ARG A 20 9.81 -2.23 -9.51
C ARG A 20 9.11 -1.79 -10.79
N LYS A 21 8.07 -0.96 -10.70
CA LYS A 21 7.36 -0.41 -11.85
C LYS A 21 7.84 1.01 -12.12
N PRO A 22 8.17 1.35 -13.38
CA PRO A 22 8.45 2.74 -13.74
C PRO A 22 7.16 3.55 -13.58
N GLY A 23 7.26 4.65 -12.86
CA GLY A 23 6.16 5.58 -12.56
C GLY A 23 6.62 6.52 -11.45
N ASP A 24 5.91 7.62 -11.20
CA ASP A 24 6.30 8.61 -10.21
C ASP A 24 5.15 8.99 -9.27
N TRP A 25 5.50 9.51 -8.09
CA TRP A 25 4.53 10.04 -7.12
C TRP A 25 3.65 11.14 -7.71
N LEU A 26 4.19 11.92 -8.66
CA LEU A 26 3.49 13.03 -9.29
C LEU A 26 2.44 12.58 -10.32
N THR A 27 2.65 11.43 -10.98
CA THR A 27 1.72 10.93 -12.00
C THR A 27 0.71 9.94 -11.41
N GLY A 28 1.01 9.32 -10.28
CA GLY A 28 0.12 8.38 -9.59
C GLY A 28 0.05 6.98 -10.21
N ASP A 29 0.71 6.74 -11.34
CA ASP A 29 0.59 5.50 -12.13
C ASP A 29 1.03 4.23 -11.38
N THR A 30 1.88 4.37 -10.36
CA THR A 30 2.40 3.26 -9.55
C THR A 30 2.10 3.41 -8.07
N VAL A 31 1.22 4.36 -7.72
CA VAL A 31 0.91 4.72 -6.35
C VAL A 31 -0.49 4.22 -6.00
N THR A 32 -0.55 3.28 -5.06
CA THR A 32 -1.81 2.80 -4.49
C THR A 32 -2.15 3.63 -3.26
N HIS A 33 -3.35 4.19 -3.25
CA HIS A 33 -3.95 4.85 -2.09
C HIS A 33 -4.77 3.83 -1.29
N VAL A 34 -4.51 3.73 0.00
CA VAL A 34 -5.23 2.85 0.92
C VAL A 34 -5.84 3.70 2.03
N VAL A 35 -7.17 3.84 2.00
CA VAL A 35 -7.92 4.52 3.07
C VAL A 35 -8.16 3.57 4.26
N PRO A 36 -8.53 4.07 5.46
CA PRO A 36 -8.65 3.26 6.67
C PRO A 36 -9.59 2.08 6.50
N GLU A 37 -10.70 2.26 5.79
CA GLU A 37 -11.68 1.20 5.50
C GLU A 37 -11.05 0.08 4.66
N GLN A 38 -10.32 0.44 3.61
CA GLN A 38 -9.61 -0.52 2.76
C GLN A 38 -8.48 -1.23 3.51
N ALA A 39 -7.76 -0.51 4.37
CA ALA A 39 -6.74 -1.11 5.24
C ALA A 39 -7.37 -2.12 6.20
N GLN A 40 -8.52 -1.79 6.78
CA GLN A 40 -9.22 -2.67 7.71
C GLN A 40 -9.74 -3.94 7.02
N GLU A 41 -10.30 -3.83 5.82
CA GLU A 41 -10.69 -4.99 5.01
C GLU A 41 -9.48 -5.88 4.68
N LEU A 42 -8.37 -5.28 4.25
CA LEU A 42 -7.14 -6.01 3.93
C LEU A 42 -6.57 -6.76 5.14
N ILE A 43 -6.53 -6.09 6.31
CA ILE A 43 -6.07 -6.69 7.56
C ILE A 43 -6.98 -7.86 7.95
N SER A 44 -8.30 -7.69 7.82
CA SER A 44 -9.27 -8.75 8.14
C SER A 44 -9.05 -9.98 7.26
N ALA A 45 -8.93 -9.79 5.94
CA ALA A 45 -8.67 -10.87 5.00
C ALA A 45 -7.32 -11.57 5.27
N LEU A 46 -6.26 -10.81 5.57
CA LEU A 46 -4.95 -11.39 5.93
C LEU A 46 -5.02 -12.21 7.22
N GLN A 47 -5.76 -11.73 8.22
CA GLN A 47 -5.95 -12.47 9.47
C GLN A 47 -6.72 -13.78 9.26
N GLU A 48 -7.69 -13.83 8.35
CA GLU A 48 -8.40 -15.07 8.00
C GLU A 48 -7.47 -16.09 7.32
N VAL A 49 -6.60 -15.63 6.40
CA VAL A 49 -5.62 -16.50 5.74
C VAL A 49 -4.60 -17.07 6.73
N LEU A 50 -4.11 -16.25 7.67
CA LEU A 50 -3.11 -16.64 8.67
C LEU A 50 -3.64 -17.52 9.81
N LYS A 51 -4.97 -17.62 9.97
CA LYS A 51 -5.60 -18.52 10.95
C LYS A 51 -5.75 -19.96 10.45
N GLN A 52 -5.35 -20.24 9.20
CA GLN A 52 -5.19 -21.61 8.67
C GLN A 52 -3.87 -22.23 9.15
#